data_AF-A0A285P9M6-F1
#
_entry.id   AF-A0A285P9M6-F1
#
_cell.length_a   1.000
_cell.length_b   1.000
_cell.length_c   1.000
_cell.angle_alpha   90.00
_cell.angle_beta   90.00
_cell.angle_gamma   90.00
#
_symmetry.space_group_name_H-M   'P 1'
#
loop_
_entity.id
_entity.type
_entity.pdbx_description
1 polymer ?
#
loop_
_entity_poly.entity_id
_entity_poly.type
_entity_poly.pdbx_seq_one_letter_code
_entity_poly.pdbx_strand_id
1 'polypeptide(L)'
;MAFMAQPWKDPRSGIYYIRRRVPKDVKPHLLQFGEFYKRSLETTCRLEAKTRFAAEWTKSEELFGRTRLQNQSDFQPDARDAVQLAA
;
A
#
# COMPACT_ATOMS: atom_id res chain seq x y z
N MET A 1 10.12 10.52 -12.72
CA MET A 1 11.17 10.20 -11.73
C MET A 1 10.68 9.08 -10.82
N ALA A 2 11.37 7.93 -10.80
CA ALA A 2 11.08 6.86 -9.84
C ALA A 2 11.58 7.31 -8.45
N PHE A 3 10.68 7.82 -7.62
CA PHE A 3 10.97 8.05 -6.21
C PHE A 3 11.17 6.67 -5.56
N MET A 4 12.43 6.20 -5.51
CA MET A 4 12.81 5.08 -4.67
C MET A 4 12.52 5.49 -3.23
N ALA A 5 11.33 5.13 -2.74
CA ALA A 5 10.93 5.44 -1.39
C ALA A 5 12.00 4.91 -0.42
N GLN A 6 12.57 5.80 0.38
CA GLN A 6 13.64 5.44 1.31
C GLN A 6 13.04 5.15 2.69
N PRO A 7 13.56 4.14 3.42
CA PRO A 7 13.15 3.88 4.78
C PRO A 7 13.53 5.07 5.67
N TRP A 8 12.54 5.59 6.40
CA TRP A 8 12.71 6.73 7.29
C TRP A 8 13.29 6.25 8.63
N LYS A 9 14.39 6.84 9.08
CA LYS A 9 15.00 6.49 10.37
C LYS A 9 14.42 7.39 11.45
N ASP A 10 13.93 6.79 12.53
CA ASP A 10 13.49 7.55 13.71
C ASP A 10 14.70 8.13 14.45
N PRO A 11 14.74 9.45 14.70
CA PRO A 11 15.90 10.09 15.34
C PRO A 11 16.00 9.78 16.83
N ARG A 12 14.92 9.33 17.49
CA ARG A 12 14.93 8.98 18.92
C ARG A 12 15.35 7.52 19.15
N SER A 13 14.77 6.61 18.38
CA SER A 13 14.90 5.16 18.58
C SER A 13 15.93 4.53 17.65
N GLY A 14 16.33 5.23 16.58
CA GLY A 14 17.21 4.70 15.54
C GLY A 14 16.58 3.63 14.64
N ILE A 15 15.32 3.26 14.89
CA ILE A 15 14.57 2.25 14.15
C ILE A 15 14.15 2.81 12.80
N TYR A 16 14.24 1.99 11.76
CA TYR A 16 13.75 2.33 10.43
C TYR A 16 12.24 2.06 10.30
N TYR A 17 11.57 2.89 9.52
CA TYR A 17 10.14 2.82 9.24
C TYR A 17 9.91 2.87 7.74
N ILE A 18 8.93 2.10 7.26
CA ILE A 18 8.35 2.33 5.94
C ILE A 18 7.31 3.45 6.06
N ARG A 19 7.35 4.38 5.10
CA ARG A 19 6.39 5.47 5.01
C ARG A 19 5.92 5.56 3.57
N ARG A 20 4.74 4.99 3.30
CA ARG A 20 4.17 4.92 1.95
C ARG A 20 2.84 5.66 1.92
N ARG A 21 2.62 6.47 0.90
CA ARG A 21 1.33 7.13 0.71
C ARG A 21 0.30 6.08 0.33
N VAL A 22 -0.82 6.03 1.04
CA VAL A 22 -1.95 5.16 0.68
C VAL A 22 -2.63 5.77 -0.55
N PRO A 23 -2.84 5.02 -1.65
CA PRO A 23 -3.57 5.53 -2.80
C PRO A 23 -4.99 5.95 -2.38
N LYS A 24 -5.46 7.11 -2.87
CA LYS A 24 -6.80 7.65 -2.53
C LYS A 24 -7.93 6.66 -2.84
N ASP A 25 -7.73 5.85 -3.87
CA ASP A 25 -8.62 4.82 -4.37
C ASP A 25 -8.89 3.69 -3.34
N VAL A 26 -7.87 3.27 -2.59
CA VAL A 26 -8.02 2.24 -1.53
C VAL A 26 -8.14 2.81 -0.13
N LYS A 27 -7.87 4.12 0.04
CA LYS A 27 -7.99 4.86 1.31
C LYS A 27 -9.34 4.63 2.02
N PRO A 28 -10.52 4.68 1.36
CA PRO A 28 -11.79 4.46 2.06
C PRO A 28 -11.96 3.05 2.62
N HIS A 29 -11.27 2.04 2.07
CA HIS A 29 -11.32 0.66 2.53
C HIS A 29 -10.22 0.31 3.53
N LEU A 30 -9.13 1.08 3.52
CA LEU A 30 -8.01 0.93 4.43
C LEU A 30 -8.11 1.90 5.61
N LEU A 31 -9.26 1.98 6.27
CA LEU A 31 -9.53 2.90 7.39
C LEU A 31 -8.55 2.74 8.57
N GLN A 32 -7.94 1.56 8.71
CA GLN A 32 -6.89 1.30 9.70
C GLN A 32 -5.58 2.06 9.42
N PHE A 33 -5.37 2.50 8.19
CA PHE A 33 -4.22 3.27 7.74
C PHE A 33 -4.70 4.67 7.37
N GLY A 34 -4.11 5.71 7.96
CA GLY A 34 -4.45 7.09 7.63
C GLY A 34 -4.00 7.49 6.21
N GLU A 35 -3.47 8.69 6.05
CA GLU A 35 -2.92 9.10 4.74
C GLU A 35 -1.64 8.35 4.33
N PHE A 36 -0.93 7.80 5.32
CA PHE A 36 0.32 7.09 5.12
C PHE A 36 0.28 5.73 5.81
N TYR A 37 0.63 4.70 5.06
CA TYR A 37 1.03 3.41 5.58
C TYR A 37 2.38 3.58 6.26
N LYS A 38 2.37 3.71 7.59
CA LYS A 38 3.55 3.78 8.44
C LYS A 38 3.69 2.45 9.18
N ARG A 39 4.78 1.73 8.94
CA ARG A 39 5.11 0.51 9.69
C ARG A 39 6.55 0.56 10.18
N SER A 40 6.78 0.09 11.39
CA SER A 40 8.14 -0.12 11.91
C SER A 40 8.79 -1.26 11.14
N LEU A 41 10.04 -1.09 10.71
CA LEU A 41 10.87 -2.19 10.19
C LEU A 41 11.60 -2.93 11.33
N GLU A 42 11.50 -2.41 12.56
CA GLU A 42 12.01 -3.03 13.80
C GLU A 42 13.49 -3.40 13.69
N THR A 43 14.25 -2.55 12.98
CA THR A 43 15.68 -2.72 12.79
C THR A 43 16.35 -1.36 12.83
N THR A 44 17.57 -1.33 13.38
CA THR A 44 18.47 -0.17 13.40
C THR A 44 19.58 -0.30 12.36
N CYS A 45 19.71 -1.47 11.72
CA CYS A 45 20.72 -1.75 10.70
C CYS A 45 20.21 -1.34 9.31
N ARG A 46 21.01 -0.53 8.59
CA ARG A 46 20.61 0.01 7.28
C ARG A 46 20.44 -1.06 6.19
N LEU A 47 21.26 -2.12 6.24
CA LEU A 47 21.19 -3.23 5.30
C LEU A 47 19.92 -4.04 5.52
N GLU A 48 19.66 -4.45 6.75
CA GLU A 48 18.39 -5.11 7.11
C GLU A 48 17.19 -4.24 6.82
N ALA A 49 17.28 -2.93 7.07
CA ALA A 49 16.20 -2.00 6.77
C ALA A 49 15.86 -1.99 5.28
N LYS A 50 16.82 -2.06 4.37
CA LYS A 50 16.54 -2.16 2.92
C LYS A 50 15.82 -3.46 2.56
N THR A 51 16.28 -4.60 3.10
CA THR A 51 15.67 -5.90 2.85
C THR A 51 14.24 -5.97 3.39
N ARG A 52 14.05 -5.55 4.65
CA ARG A 52 12.72 -5.49 5.29
C ARG A 52 11.83 -4.46 4.60
N PHE A 53 12.37 -3.33 4.18
CA PHE A 53 11.65 -2.33 3.40
C PHE A 53 11.13 -2.93 2.09
N ALA A 54 11.94 -3.66 1.33
CA ALA A 54 11.50 -4.32 0.11
C ALA A 54 10.38 -5.34 0.39
N ALA A 55 10.54 -6.18 1.42
CA ALA A 55 9.52 -7.16 1.80
C ALA A 55 8.19 -6.51 2.23
N GLU A 56 8.25 -5.48 3.08
CA GLU A 56 7.08 -4.73 3.54
C GLU A 56 6.45 -3.89 2.42
N TRP A 57 7.26 -3.42 1.48
CA TRP A 57 6.80 -2.74 0.28
C TRP A 57 5.96 -3.67 -0.58
N THR A 58 6.45 -4.87 -0.89
CA THR A 58 5.69 -5.89 -1.64
C THR A 58 4.39 -6.27 -0.93
N LYS A 59 4.41 -6.47 0.40
CA LYS A 59 3.18 -6.73 1.17
C LYS A 59 2.19 -5.58 1.08
N SER A 60 2.65 -4.34 1.14
CA SER A 60 1.78 -3.17 1.00
C SER A 60 1.22 -3.04 -0.42
N GLU A 61 1.99 -3.39 -1.46
CA GLU A 61 1.48 -3.47 -2.84
C GLU A 61 0.41 -4.55 -3.00
N GLU A 62 0.65 -5.74 -2.45
CA GLU A 62 -0.33 -6.82 -2.47
C GLU A 62 -1.60 -6.42 -1.72
N LEU A 63 -1.47 -5.77 -0.56
CA LEU A 63 -2.62 -5.26 0.20
C LEU A 63 -3.42 -4.24 -0.64
N PHE A 64 -2.75 -3.26 -1.24
CA PHE A 64 -3.40 -2.26 -2.07
C PHE A 64 -4.05 -2.89 -3.31
N GLY A 65 -3.37 -3.84 -3.96
CA GLY A 65 -3.91 -4.59 -5.10
C GLY A 65 -5.14 -5.40 -4.71
N ARG A 66 -5.10 -6.13 -3.58
CA ARG A 66 -6.26 -6.87 -3.06
C ARG A 66 -7.42 -5.96 -2.68
N THR A 67 -7.15 -4.82 -2.06
CA THR A 67 -8.20 -3.84 -1.75
C THR A 67 -8.80 -3.25 -3.01
N ARG A 68 -7.98 -2.97 -4.04
CA ARG A 68 -8.48 -2.54 -5.36
C ARG A 68 -9.34 -3.58 -6.02
N LEU A 69 -8.91 -4.84 -6.03
CA LEU A 69 -9.71 -5.94 -6.59
C LEU A 69 -11.02 -6.12 -5.82
N GLN A 70 -11.01 -6.00 -4.49
CA GLN A 70 -12.24 -6.03 -3.69
C GLN A 70 -13.13 -4.82 -3.99
N ASN A 71 -12.58 -3.62 -4.14
CA ASN A 71 -13.34 -2.43 -4.53
C ASN A 71 -13.90 -2.53 -5.97
N GLN A 72 -13.14 -3.10 -6.90
CA GLN A 72 -13.61 -3.39 -8.26
C GLN A 72 -14.64 -4.53 -8.28
N SER A 73 -14.60 -5.47 -7.34
CA SER A 73 -15.60 -6.52 -7.20
C SER A 73 -16.88 -6.02 -6.50
N ASP A 74 -16.75 -4.97 -5.67
CA ASP A 74 -17.86 -4.19 -5.11
C ASP A 74 -18.47 -3.23 -6.14
N PHE A 75 -17.81 -3.05 -7.31
CA PHE A 75 -18.49 -2.69 -8.54
C PHE A 75 -19.38 -3.89 -8.92
N GLN A 76 -20.52 -4.02 -8.23
CA GLN A 76 -21.65 -4.75 -8.78
C GLN A 76 -21.78 -4.27 -10.22
N PRO A 77 -21.71 -5.15 -11.23
CA PRO A 77 -22.29 -4.79 -12.51
C PRO A 77 -23.76 -4.50 -12.20
N ASP A 78 -24.13 -3.21 -12.11
CA ASP A 78 -25.51 -2.82 -12.30
C ASP A 78 -25.91 -3.44 -13.63
N ALA A 79 -27.02 -4.18 -13.62
CA ALA A 79 -27.44 -5.10 -14.68
C ALA A 79 -27.68 -4.44 -16.06
N ARG A 80 -27.20 -3.22 -16.26
CA ARG A 80 -27.26 -2.39 -17.47
C ARG A 80 -26.02 -2.49 -18.35
N ASP A 81 -24.84 -2.83 -17.82
CA ASP A 81 -23.61 -2.95 -18.64
C ASP A 81 -23.43 -4.32 -19.33
N ALA A 82 -24.26 -5.32 -19.01
CA ALA A 82 -24.21 -6.63 -19.65
C ALA A 82 -24.88 -6.67 -21.05
N VAL A 83 -25.55 -5.59 -21.48
CA VAL A 83 -26.23 -5.49 -22.78
C VAL A 83 -25.59 -4.40 -23.62
N GLN A 84 -24.32 -4.55 -24.00
CA GLN A 84 -23.78 -3.77 -25.11
C GLN A 84 -22.62 -4.41 -25.89
N LEU A 85 -22.38 -5.72 -25.71
CA LEU A 85 -21.38 -6.47 -26.49
C LEU A 85 -22.00 -7.52 -27.43
N ALA A 86 -23.27 -7.33 -27.79
CA ALA A 86 -23.94 -8.07 -28.86
C ALA A 86 -24.88 -7.13 -29.62
N ALA A 87 -24.32 -6.30 -30.50
CA ALA A 87 -25.03 -5.66 -31.61
C ALA A 87 -24.03 -5.38 -32.75
#